data_AF-A0A0C9VIT9-F1
#
_entry.id   AF-A0A0C9VIT9-F1
#
_cell.length_a   1.000
_cell.length_b   1.000
_cell.length_c   1.000
_cell.angle_alpha   90.00
_cell.angle_beta   90.00
_cell.angle_gamma   90.00
#
_symmetry.space_group_name_H-M   'P 1'
#
loop_
_entity.id
_entity.type
_entity.pdbx_description
1 polymer ?
#
loop_
_entity_poly.entity_id
_entity_poly.type
_entity_poly.pdbx_seq_one_letter_code
_entity_poly.pdbx_strand_id
1 'polypeptide(L)'
;MCAPRSVYPWDIVIIREGDKVFLDKRDGGPFDFVTVNENASDPPVDDKDSINSAGQLSVEATYVNQNFMFQTVKEDQPLDFDKPNPFYSPDEAEPLASCGYRYRVYDLSVNDDEDVKLAVRTEVDAFMPGSNKEYVAIRTLNEFDSRAPGAGGAPDWRTKLDSQRGAVVATEMKNNSCKLAKWAVQSILAGADTLKIGYVSRVNPKDKWRHSILSTQSMRPSDFARQLNVSLPNGWGIVRTVTDLCLKQPEGKYVLIKDPNKPVIRLYAVPMSAFTGEEDIEEEGLLEGEELDSAA
;
A
#
# COMPACT_ATOMS: atom_id res chain seq x y z
N MET A 1 -4.63 8.36 -6.82
CA MET A 1 -5.42 9.23 -5.92
C MET A 1 -4.57 9.94 -4.85
N CYS A 2 -3.69 9.27 -4.11
CA CYS A 2 -2.95 9.88 -2.99
C CYS A 2 -1.54 10.41 -3.33
N ALA A 3 -1.16 10.46 -4.60
CA ALA A 3 0.18 10.83 -5.06
C ALA A 3 0.77 12.12 -4.44
N PRO A 4 0.00 13.21 -4.24
CA PRO A 4 0.53 14.44 -3.64
C PRO A 4 1.06 14.29 -2.20
N ARG A 5 0.73 13.20 -1.51
CA ARG A 5 1.19 12.92 -0.13
C ARG A 5 2.41 12.00 -0.09
N SER A 6 2.75 11.36 -1.19
CA SER A 6 3.90 10.46 -1.25
C SER A 6 5.21 11.25 -1.23
N VAL A 7 6.13 10.80 -0.40
CA VAL A 7 7.51 11.31 -0.33
C VAL A 7 8.43 10.33 -1.04
N TYR A 8 8.35 9.05 -0.64
CA TYR A 8 9.17 7.99 -1.20
C TYR A 8 8.83 7.73 -2.68
N PRO A 9 9.84 7.34 -3.48
CA PRO A 9 9.63 7.01 -4.88
C PRO A 9 8.77 5.75 -5.01
N TRP A 10 7.98 5.73 -6.07
CA TRP A 10 7.17 4.58 -6.50
C TRP A 10 6.96 4.69 -8.00
N ASP A 11 6.63 3.59 -8.64
CA ASP A 11 6.42 3.51 -10.08
C ASP A 11 5.27 2.57 -10.43
N ILE A 12 4.48 2.95 -11.43
CA ILE A 12 3.37 2.17 -11.99
C ILE A 12 3.70 1.89 -13.45
N VAL A 13 3.65 0.61 -13.83
CA VAL A 13 3.78 0.18 -15.22
C VAL A 13 2.43 0.38 -15.90
N ILE A 14 2.43 0.99 -17.08
CA ILE A 14 1.21 1.30 -17.82
C ILE A 14 1.33 0.69 -19.20
N ILE A 15 0.34 -0.09 -19.60
CA ILE A 15 0.25 -0.67 -20.94
C ILE A 15 -0.97 -0.06 -21.62
N ARG A 16 -0.77 0.55 -22.79
CA ARG A 16 -1.85 1.02 -23.64
C ARG A 16 -1.99 0.11 -24.86
N GLU A 17 -3.18 -0.46 -25.01
CA GLU A 17 -3.58 -1.27 -26.17
C GLU A 17 -4.92 -0.74 -26.70
N GLY A 18 -4.94 -0.18 -27.91
CA GLY A 18 -6.12 0.46 -28.46
C GLY A 18 -6.62 1.63 -27.61
N ASP A 19 -7.87 1.49 -27.19
CA ASP A 19 -8.63 2.39 -26.31
C ASP A 19 -8.54 2.00 -24.82
N LYS A 20 -7.77 0.94 -24.49
CA LYS A 20 -7.62 0.44 -23.12
C LYS A 20 -6.28 0.82 -22.52
N VAL A 21 -6.31 1.14 -21.24
CA VAL A 21 -5.13 1.43 -20.42
C VAL A 21 -5.14 0.51 -19.22
N PHE A 22 -4.07 -0.27 -19.07
CA PHE A 22 -3.84 -1.17 -17.95
C PHE A 22 -2.78 -0.54 -17.05
N LEU A 23 -3.07 -0.47 -15.75
CA LEU A 23 -2.14 0.02 -14.73
C LEU A 23 -1.71 -1.17 -13.88
N ASP A 24 -0.43 -1.47 -13.89
CA ASP A 24 0.16 -2.61 -13.20
C ASP A 24 1.26 -2.17 -12.22
N LYS A 25 1.49 -3.00 -11.21
CA LYS A 25 2.62 -2.85 -10.28
C LYS A 25 3.74 -3.80 -10.69
N ARG A 26 4.98 -3.51 -10.26
CA ARG A 26 6.05 -4.51 -10.27
C ARG A 26 5.92 -5.42 -9.06
N ASP A 27 6.22 -6.70 -9.23
CA ASP A 27 6.29 -7.66 -8.13
C ASP A 27 7.54 -7.42 -7.28
N GLY A 28 7.38 -7.48 -5.95
CA GLY A 28 8.42 -7.07 -5.02
C GLY A 28 8.69 -5.56 -5.03
N GLY A 29 7.83 -4.78 -5.69
CA GLY A 29 7.97 -3.34 -5.80
C GLY A 29 7.50 -2.59 -4.55
N PRO A 30 7.63 -1.24 -4.53
CA PRO A 30 7.25 -0.40 -3.38
C PRO A 30 5.78 -0.50 -2.94
N PHE A 31 4.90 -1.05 -3.79
CA PHE A 31 3.48 -1.20 -3.47
C PHE A 31 3.17 -2.44 -2.62
N ASP A 32 4.06 -3.43 -2.59
CA ASP A 32 3.87 -4.66 -1.81
C ASP A 32 4.21 -4.47 -0.33
N PHE A 33 4.88 -3.35 -0.01
CA PHE A 33 5.35 -3.04 1.33
C PHE A 33 4.67 -1.81 1.93
N VAL A 34 4.54 -1.81 3.26
CA VAL A 34 3.94 -0.73 4.02
C VAL A 34 5.02 0.24 4.49
N THR A 35 4.92 1.53 4.16
CA THR A 35 5.88 2.54 4.63
C THR A 35 5.68 2.87 6.11
N VAL A 36 6.77 3.22 6.80
CA VAL A 36 6.75 3.61 8.22
C VAL A 36 7.35 4.99 8.36
N ASN A 37 6.57 5.93 8.91
CA ASN A 37 6.98 7.31 9.19
C ASN A 37 7.53 8.08 7.97
N GLU A 38 7.05 7.73 6.76
CA GLU A 38 7.43 8.36 5.49
C GLU A 38 7.26 9.89 5.48
N ASN A 39 6.24 10.39 6.20
CA ASN A 39 5.91 11.81 6.24
C ASN A 39 6.37 12.48 7.55
N ALA A 40 7.18 11.81 8.38
CA ALA A 40 7.79 12.44 9.53
C ALA A 40 8.74 13.56 9.11
N SER A 41 8.97 14.54 9.99
CA SER A 41 9.93 15.61 9.72
C SER A 41 11.36 15.12 9.55
N ASP A 42 11.68 14.02 10.25
CA ASP A 42 12.93 13.28 10.14
C ASP A 42 12.53 11.79 9.98
N PRO A 43 12.36 11.31 8.74
CA PRO A 43 11.92 9.94 8.47
C PRO A 43 13.05 8.93 8.71
N PRO A 44 12.74 7.64 8.93
CA PRO A 44 13.75 6.59 8.98
C PRO A 44 14.58 6.58 7.69
N VAL A 45 15.90 6.46 7.84
CA VAL A 45 16.85 6.34 6.71
C VAL A 45 17.24 4.89 6.50
N ASP A 46 17.68 4.54 5.30
CA ASP A 46 18.17 3.20 5.03
C ASP A 46 19.57 2.98 5.64
N ASP A 47 19.68 1.88 6.37
CA ASP A 47 20.89 1.40 7.03
C ASP A 47 20.78 -0.13 7.16
N LYS A 48 21.71 -0.86 6.56
CA LYS A 48 21.66 -2.32 6.49
C LYS A 48 21.84 -2.99 7.85
N ASP A 49 22.52 -2.33 8.78
CA ASP A 49 22.85 -2.89 10.09
C ASP A 49 21.80 -2.54 11.17
N SER A 50 20.90 -1.60 10.86
CA SER A 50 19.87 -1.14 11.79
C SER A 50 18.54 -1.86 11.58
N ILE A 51 17.98 -2.41 12.66
CA ILE A 51 16.60 -2.93 12.68
C ILE A 51 15.53 -1.84 12.52
N ASN A 52 15.94 -0.57 12.57
CA ASN A 52 15.07 0.60 12.46
C ASN A 52 15.30 1.36 11.14
N SER A 53 15.97 0.76 10.16
CA SER A 53 16.06 1.34 8.83
C SER A 53 14.72 1.32 8.10
N ALA A 54 14.55 2.21 7.12
CA ALA A 54 13.29 2.32 6.37
C ALA A 54 12.88 0.99 5.74
N GLY A 55 13.81 0.29 5.09
CA GLY A 55 13.58 -1.05 4.53
C GLY A 55 13.16 -2.10 5.58
N GLN A 56 13.89 -2.20 6.70
CA GLN A 56 13.58 -3.19 7.74
C GLN A 56 12.24 -2.93 8.43
N LEU A 57 11.94 -1.65 8.73
CA LEU A 57 10.65 -1.25 9.29
C LEU A 57 9.51 -1.49 8.31
N SER A 58 9.74 -1.32 7.02
CA SER A 58 8.72 -1.55 6.00
C SER A 58 8.35 -3.03 5.87
N VAL A 59 9.35 -3.91 5.88
CA VAL A 59 9.14 -5.36 5.92
C VAL A 59 8.40 -5.77 7.19
N GLU A 60 8.86 -5.33 8.36
CA GLU A 60 8.20 -5.62 9.64
C GLU A 60 6.74 -5.14 9.67
N ALA A 61 6.48 -3.89 9.25
CA ALA A 61 5.12 -3.34 9.23
C ALA A 61 4.19 -4.13 8.32
N THR A 62 4.70 -4.66 7.21
CA THR A 62 3.96 -5.50 6.27
C THR A 62 3.56 -6.83 6.93
N TYR A 63 4.50 -7.52 7.58
CA TYR A 63 4.22 -8.74 8.35
C TYR A 63 3.24 -8.49 9.49
N VAL A 64 3.39 -7.39 10.22
CA VAL A 64 2.48 -7.01 11.31
C VAL A 64 1.06 -6.76 10.77
N ASN A 65 0.92 -6.14 9.58
CA ASN A 65 -0.39 -5.92 8.95
C ASN A 65 -1.08 -7.26 8.62
N GLN A 66 -0.36 -8.16 7.94
CA GLN A 66 -0.86 -9.48 7.53
C GLN A 66 -1.26 -10.33 8.75
N ASN A 67 -0.37 -10.45 9.74
CA ASN A 67 -0.62 -11.25 10.94
C ASN A 67 -1.78 -10.71 11.77
N PHE A 68 -1.89 -9.39 11.92
CA PHE A 68 -3.00 -8.78 12.65
C PHE A 68 -4.35 -9.04 11.95
N MET A 69 -4.38 -8.99 10.62
CA MET A 69 -5.58 -9.31 9.85
C MET A 69 -6.02 -10.75 10.12
N PHE A 70 -5.14 -11.74 9.97
CA PHE A 70 -5.46 -13.15 10.27
C PHE A 70 -5.89 -13.36 11.71
N GLN A 71 -5.18 -12.76 12.66
CA GLN A 71 -5.46 -12.93 14.08
C GLN A 71 -6.82 -12.36 14.52
N THR A 72 -7.34 -11.35 13.80
CA THR A 72 -8.57 -10.64 14.21
C THR A 72 -9.83 -11.12 13.52
N VAL A 73 -9.72 -12.05 12.57
CA VAL A 73 -10.84 -12.65 11.85
C VAL A 73 -11.15 -14.04 12.42
N LYS A 74 -12.42 -14.43 12.36
CA LYS A 74 -12.88 -15.78 12.68
C LYS A 74 -13.15 -16.54 11.38
N GLU A 75 -12.33 -17.54 11.09
CA GLU A 75 -12.38 -18.29 9.83
C GLU A 75 -13.45 -19.40 9.82
N ASP A 76 -14.04 -19.72 10.97
CA ASP A 76 -15.07 -20.76 11.12
C ASP A 76 -16.45 -20.34 10.56
N GLN A 77 -16.64 -19.05 10.26
CA GLN A 77 -17.90 -18.49 9.77
C GLN A 77 -17.66 -17.57 8.57
N PRO A 78 -17.19 -18.10 7.43
CA PRO A 78 -16.91 -17.30 6.26
C PRO A 78 -18.19 -16.74 5.62
N LEU A 79 -18.05 -15.61 4.95
CA LEU A 79 -19.08 -15.07 4.07
C LEU A 79 -18.67 -15.33 2.62
N ASP A 80 -19.36 -16.27 1.97
CA ASP A 80 -19.12 -16.55 0.56
C ASP A 80 -19.69 -15.46 -0.36
N PHE A 81 -18.92 -15.17 -1.40
CA PHE A 81 -19.31 -14.30 -2.51
C PHE A 81 -19.86 -15.14 -3.67
N ASP A 82 -20.52 -14.50 -4.63
CA ASP A 82 -21.13 -15.19 -5.78
C ASP A 82 -20.15 -15.99 -6.63
N LYS A 83 -18.85 -15.64 -6.58
CA LYS A 83 -17.77 -16.30 -7.32
C LYS A 83 -16.64 -16.70 -6.36
N PRO A 84 -15.95 -17.83 -6.62
CA PRO A 84 -14.78 -18.22 -5.84
C PRO A 84 -13.63 -17.23 -6.02
N ASN A 85 -12.64 -17.32 -5.14
CA ASN A 85 -11.41 -16.54 -5.25
C ASN A 85 -10.70 -16.90 -6.59
N PRO A 86 -10.42 -15.92 -7.48
CA PRO A 86 -9.84 -16.18 -8.79
C PRO A 86 -8.33 -16.49 -8.75
N PHE A 87 -7.69 -16.37 -7.59
CA PHE A 87 -6.23 -16.59 -7.42
C PHE A 87 -5.91 -17.87 -6.65
N TYR A 88 -6.92 -18.68 -6.31
CA TYR A 88 -6.73 -19.92 -5.57
C TYR A 88 -7.04 -21.12 -6.43
N SER A 89 -6.08 -22.03 -6.56
CA SER A 89 -6.32 -23.33 -7.15
C SER A 89 -6.76 -24.34 -6.08
N PRO A 90 -7.71 -25.26 -6.37
CA PRO A 90 -8.07 -26.35 -5.45
C PRO A 90 -6.89 -27.25 -5.06
N ASP A 91 -5.81 -27.24 -5.83
CA ASP A 91 -4.60 -28.04 -5.61
C ASP A 91 -3.61 -27.39 -4.63
N GLU A 92 -3.87 -26.17 -4.16
CA GLU A 92 -3.03 -25.50 -3.17
C GLU A 92 -3.23 -26.10 -1.77
N ALA A 93 -2.11 -26.32 -1.06
CA ALA A 93 -2.11 -26.94 0.26
C ALA A 93 -2.41 -25.95 1.39
N GLU A 94 -2.21 -24.66 1.16
CA GLU A 94 -2.38 -23.61 2.15
C GLU A 94 -3.82 -23.07 2.13
N PRO A 95 -4.45 -22.86 3.30
CA PRO A 95 -5.79 -22.30 3.33
C PRO A 95 -5.80 -20.84 2.88
N LEU A 96 -6.90 -20.44 2.25
CA LEU A 96 -7.11 -19.07 1.83
C LEU A 96 -7.14 -18.10 3.02
N ALA A 97 -6.33 -17.04 2.90
CA ALA A 97 -6.49 -15.81 3.65
C ALA A 97 -7.92 -15.26 3.54
N SER A 98 -8.48 -14.75 4.64
CA SER A 98 -9.75 -14.03 4.60
C SER A 98 -9.62 -12.77 3.73
N CYS A 99 -10.27 -12.77 2.57
CA CYS A 99 -10.27 -11.65 1.63
C CYS A 99 -11.41 -11.80 0.62
N GLY A 100 -12.27 -10.78 0.51
CA GLY A 100 -13.32 -10.69 -0.51
C GLY A 100 -12.96 -9.72 -1.62
N TYR A 101 -12.83 -10.20 -2.85
CA TYR A 101 -12.57 -9.34 -4.01
C TYR A 101 -13.86 -8.78 -4.60
N ARG A 102 -13.88 -7.46 -4.84
CA ARG A 102 -14.99 -6.72 -5.44
C ARG A 102 -14.50 -5.97 -6.67
N TYR A 103 -15.00 -6.33 -7.84
CA TYR A 103 -14.71 -5.61 -9.08
C TYR A 103 -15.77 -4.54 -9.29
N ARG A 104 -15.35 -3.28 -9.28
CA ARG A 104 -16.25 -2.12 -9.31
C ARG A 104 -15.90 -1.26 -10.50
N VAL A 105 -16.93 -0.76 -11.18
CA VAL A 105 -16.78 0.15 -12.32
C VAL A 105 -17.19 1.54 -11.90
N TYR A 106 -16.34 2.52 -12.21
CA TYR A 106 -16.56 3.93 -11.99
C TYR A 106 -16.61 4.65 -13.33
N ASP A 107 -17.55 5.57 -13.46
CA ASP A 107 -17.63 6.48 -14.57
C ASP A 107 -16.68 7.67 -14.32
N LEU A 108 -15.76 7.91 -15.24
CA LEU A 108 -14.81 9.02 -15.21
C LEU A 108 -15.10 10.07 -16.29
N SER A 109 -16.20 9.95 -17.03
CA SER A 109 -16.60 10.91 -18.06
C SER A 109 -16.85 12.30 -17.46
N VAL A 110 -16.36 13.34 -18.14
CA VAL A 110 -16.51 14.74 -17.71
C VAL A 110 -17.69 15.42 -18.41
N ASN A 111 -18.05 14.94 -19.60
CA ASN A 111 -19.19 15.38 -20.40
C ASN A 111 -19.88 14.17 -21.03
N ASP A 112 -21.05 14.40 -21.63
CA ASP A 112 -21.88 13.33 -22.21
C ASP A 112 -21.31 12.72 -23.50
N ASP A 113 -20.27 13.33 -24.08
CA ASP A 113 -19.62 12.89 -25.33
C ASP A 113 -18.44 11.95 -25.09
N GLU A 114 -18.04 11.75 -23.83
CA GLU A 114 -16.97 10.84 -23.43
C GLU A 114 -17.53 9.56 -22.80
N ASP A 115 -16.90 8.42 -23.10
CA ASP A 115 -17.14 7.15 -22.39
C ASP A 115 -15.83 6.64 -21.80
N VAL A 116 -15.45 7.18 -20.64
CA VAL A 116 -14.24 6.76 -19.92
C VAL A 116 -14.65 6.03 -18.66
N LYS A 117 -14.48 4.70 -18.66
CA LYS A 117 -14.79 3.85 -17.51
C LYS A 117 -13.52 3.33 -16.85
N LEU A 118 -13.51 3.28 -15.53
CA LEU A 118 -12.46 2.65 -14.75
C LEU A 118 -13.01 1.41 -14.03
N ALA A 119 -12.48 0.25 -14.37
CA ALA A 119 -12.67 -0.96 -13.58
C ALA A 119 -11.57 -1.07 -12.52
N VAL A 120 -11.95 -1.26 -11.27
CA VAL A 120 -11.04 -1.39 -10.13
C VAL A 120 -11.32 -2.70 -9.40
N ARG A 121 -10.29 -3.52 -9.22
CA ARG A 121 -10.32 -4.62 -8.25
C ARG A 121 -10.10 -4.04 -6.86
N THR A 122 -11.07 -4.21 -5.99
CA THR A 122 -11.03 -3.78 -4.58
C THR A 122 -11.15 -4.98 -3.65
N GLU A 123 -10.82 -4.79 -2.38
CA GLU A 123 -10.76 -5.85 -1.38
C GLU A 123 -11.47 -5.44 -0.09
N VAL A 124 -12.13 -6.40 0.55
CA VAL A 124 -12.66 -6.29 1.91
C VAL A 124 -12.09 -7.44 2.73
N ASP A 125 -11.65 -7.16 3.96
CA ASP A 125 -10.88 -8.13 4.75
C ASP A 125 -11.78 -8.99 5.64
N ALA A 126 -12.95 -8.46 6.05
CA ALA A 126 -13.90 -9.18 6.89
C ALA A 126 -15.33 -8.64 6.74
N PHE A 127 -16.26 -9.22 7.48
CA PHE A 127 -17.62 -8.70 7.66
C PHE A 127 -18.01 -8.71 9.14
N MET A 128 -18.92 -7.83 9.55
CA MET A 128 -19.56 -7.91 10.85
C MET A 128 -20.86 -8.71 10.74
N PRO A 129 -21.08 -9.75 11.58
CA PRO A 129 -22.33 -10.47 11.61
C PRO A 129 -23.43 -9.57 12.20
N GLY A 130 -24.53 -9.40 11.47
CA GLY A 130 -25.63 -8.53 11.83
C GLY A 130 -26.81 -8.68 10.87
N SER A 131 -27.86 -7.87 11.05
CA SER A 131 -29.03 -7.87 10.15
C SER A 131 -28.69 -7.40 8.73
N ASN A 132 -27.71 -6.49 8.61
CA ASN A 132 -27.11 -6.10 7.35
C ASN A 132 -25.68 -6.65 7.27
N LYS A 133 -25.29 -7.11 6.08
CA LYS A 133 -23.90 -7.47 5.79
C LYS A 133 -23.06 -6.19 5.75
N GLU A 134 -22.32 -5.92 6.81
CA GLU A 134 -21.40 -4.77 6.89
C GLU A 134 -19.98 -5.23 6.57
N TYR A 135 -19.39 -4.69 5.51
CA TYR A 135 -18.03 -5.03 5.11
C TYR A 135 -17.02 -4.24 5.93
N VAL A 136 -15.91 -4.88 6.26
CA VAL A 136 -14.85 -4.33 7.10
C VAL A 136 -13.54 -4.34 6.35
N ALA A 137 -12.86 -3.21 6.38
CA ALA A 137 -11.43 -3.13 6.06
C ALA A 137 -10.63 -3.13 7.37
N ILE A 138 -9.56 -3.92 7.44
CA ILE A 138 -8.70 -4.09 8.61
C ILE A 138 -7.29 -3.64 8.22
N ARG A 139 -6.72 -2.71 9.00
CA ARG A 139 -5.35 -2.22 8.81
C ARG A 139 -4.67 -2.07 10.17
N THR A 140 -3.34 -1.96 10.16
CA THR A 140 -2.56 -1.94 11.40
C THR A 140 -1.53 -0.83 11.41
N LEU A 141 -1.58 0.01 12.44
CA LEU A 141 -0.49 0.91 12.81
C LEU A 141 0.49 0.17 13.74
N ASN A 142 1.78 0.37 13.50
CA ASN A 142 2.85 -0.27 14.25
C ASN A 142 3.78 0.76 14.91
N GLU A 143 4.09 0.54 16.19
CA GLU A 143 5.10 1.28 16.96
C GLU A 143 6.36 0.41 17.10
N PHE A 144 7.51 0.99 16.76
CA PHE A 144 8.83 0.38 16.98
C PHE A 144 9.48 0.93 18.26
N ASP A 145 10.54 1.72 18.15
CA ASP A 145 11.15 2.46 19.27
C ASP A 145 10.76 3.93 19.16
N SER A 146 9.90 4.40 20.08
CA SER A 146 9.42 5.80 20.10
C SER A 146 10.52 6.85 20.29
N ARG A 147 11.72 6.43 20.70
CA ARG A 147 12.89 7.31 20.92
C ARG A 147 13.98 7.17 19.85
N ALA A 148 13.84 6.24 18.91
CA ALA A 148 14.82 6.06 17.86
C ALA A 148 14.76 7.21 16.83
N PRO A 149 15.87 7.48 16.12
CA PRO A 149 15.82 8.29 14.91
C PRO A 149 14.75 7.77 13.94
N GLY A 150 14.02 8.66 13.28
CA GLY A 150 12.91 8.26 12.41
C GLY A 150 11.57 7.98 13.13
N ALA A 151 11.52 7.99 14.47
CA ALA A 151 10.27 7.72 15.22
C ALA A 151 9.21 8.82 15.10
N GLY A 152 9.57 10.00 14.57
CA GLY A 152 8.64 11.09 14.30
C GLY A 152 7.98 11.69 15.55
N GLY A 153 8.58 11.49 16.72
CA GLY A 153 8.14 12.11 17.98
C GLY A 153 6.79 11.58 18.51
N ALA A 154 6.41 10.34 18.16
CA ALA A 154 5.22 9.72 18.72
C ALA A 154 5.37 9.53 20.24
N PRO A 155 4.35 9.89 21.04
CA PRO A 155 4.32 9.52 22.45
C PRO A 155 4.31 7.99 22.60
N ASP A 156 4.90 7.45 23.67
CA ASP A 156 4.86 6.01 23.96
C ASP A 156 3.41 5.50 24.05
N TRP A 157 3.04 4.55 23.17
CA TRP A 157 1.66 4.11 23.03
C TRP A 157 1.14 3.40 24.28
N ARG A 158 1.98 2.63 24.97
CA ARG A 158 1.58 1.90 26.18
C ARG A 158 1.08 2.81 27.29
N THR A 159 1.71 3.98 27.43
CA THR A 159 1.31 4.96 28.45
C THR A 159 0.26 5.95 27.96
N LYS A 160 0.18 6.21 26.65
CA LYS A 160 -0.61 7.32 26.09
C LYS A 160 -1.84 6.93 25.29
N LEU A 161 -2.01 5.69 24.83
CA LEU A 161 -3.20 5.31 24.06
C LEU A 161 -4.51 5.46 24.84
N ASP A 162 -4.49 5.21 26.14
CA ASP A 162 -5.70 5.32 26.97
C ASP A 162 -5.93 6.76 27.46
N SER A 163 -4.87 7.43 27.91
CA SER A 163 -4.96 8.77 28.49
C SER A 163 -4.97 9.91 27.47
N GLN A 164 -4.33 9.72 26.31
CA GLN A 164 -4.05 10.76 25.30
C GLN A 164 -4.17 10.24 23.87
N ARG A 165 -5.21 9.41 23.60
CA ARG A 165 -5.44 8.81 22.27
C ARG A 165 -5.38 9.81 21.11
N GLY A 166 -6.00 10.97 21.29
CA GLY A 166 -6.01 12.02 20.25
C GLY A 166 -4.61 12.51 19.86
N ALA A 167 -3.68 12.59 20.82
CA ALA A 167 -2.30 12.98 20.55
C ALA A 167 -1.56 11.90 19.76
N VAL A 168 -1.71 10.63 20.14
CA VAL A 168 -1.13 9.49 19.41
C VAL A 168 -1.65 9.48 17.97
N VAL A 169 -2.97 9.55 17.79
CA VAL A 169 -3.60 9.56 16.46
C VAL A 169 -3.13 10.75 15.62
N ALA A 170 -3.05 11.95 16.20
CA ALA A 170 -2.59 13.14 15.47
C ALA A 170 -1.14 13.00 14.99
N THR A 171 -0.25 12.44 15.82
CA THR A 171 1.13 12.19 15.41
C THR A 171 1.20 11.14 14.31
N GLU A 172 0.42 10.06 14.39
CA GLU A 172 0.34 9.05 13.34
C GLU A 172 -0.22 9.61 12.02
N MET A 173 -1.25 10.45 12.08
CA MET A 173 -1.82 11.15 10.91
C MET A 173 -0.80 12.04 10.21
N LYS A 174 0.12 12.64 10.97
CA LYS A 174 1.22 13.45 10.44
C LYS A 174 2.31 12.57 9.84
N ASN A 175 2.86 11.63 10.60
CA ASN A 175 4.03 10.84 10.22
C ASN A 175 3.73 9.80 9.15
N ASN A 176 2.50 9.31 9.08
CA ASN A 176 2.06 8.23 8.18
C ASN A 176 0.96 8.71 7.21
N SER A 177 0.98 10.00 6.84
CA SER A 177 -0.08 10.65 6.06
C SER A 177 -0.42 9.95 4.74
N CYS A 178 0.59 9.54 3.96
CA CYS A 178 0.41 8.83 2.69
C CYS A 178 -0.22 7.46 2.91
N LYS A 179 0.33 6.66 3.85
CA LYS A 179 -0.17 5.34 4.23
C LYS A 179 -1.64 5.38 4.66
N LEU A 180 -1.97 6.26 5.60
CA LEU A 180 -3.34 6.38 6.12
C LEU A 180 -4.33 6.88 5.05
N ALA A 181 -3.90 7.80 4.18
CA ALA A 181 -4.72 8.25 3.05
C ALA A 181 -4.99 7.11 2.06
N LYS A 182 -4.00 6.27 1.74
CA LYS A 182 -4.18 5.08 0.89
C LYS A 182 -5.22 4.13 1.49
N TRP A 183 -5.11 3.82 2.79
CA TRP A 183 -6.07 2.94 3.46
C TRP A 183 -7.48 3.51 3.43
N ALA A 184 -7.67 4.79 3.77
CA ALA A 184 -8.99 5.42 3.73
C ALA A 184 -9.61 5.35 2.33
N VAL A 185 -8.84 5.68 1.29
CA VAL A 185 -9.30 5.62 -0.11
C VAL A 185 -9.62 4.19 -0.53
N GLN A 186 -8.74 3.22 -0.24
CA GLN A 186 -8.97 1.81 -0.54
C GLN A 186 -10.27 1.30 0.08
N SER A 187 -10.50 1.59 1.37
CA SER A 187 -11.72 1.18 2.07
C SER A 187 -12.99 1.82 1.47
N ILE A 188 -12.92 3.09 1.05
CA ILE A 188 -14.06 3.75 0.39
C ILE A 188 -14.32 3.14 -0.98
N LEU A 189 -13.28 2.91 -1.79
CA LEU A 189 -13.43 2.28 -3.10
C LEU A 189 -13.98 0.86 -2.97
N ALA A 190 -13.50 0.10 -1.99
CA ALA A 190 -14.04 -1.24 -1.69
C ALA A 190 -15.51 -1.21 -1.29
N GLY A 191 -16.02 -0.06 -0.81
CA GLY A 191 -17.34 0.04 -0.20
C GLY A 191 -17.39 -0.72 1.12
N ALA A 192 -16.33 -0.61 1.92
CA ALA A 192 -16.32 -1.04 3.31
C ALA A 192 -17.13 -0.05 4.16
N ASP A 193 -17.96 -0.58 5.06
CA ASP A 193 -18.78 0.21 5.98
C ASP A 193 -17.94 0.69 7.17
N THR A 194 -17.03 -0.17 7.63
CA THR A 194 -16.13 0.10 8.76
C THR A 194 -14.67 -0.12 8.37
N LEU A 195 -13.82 0.82 8.75
CA LEU A 195 -12.37 0.63 8.81
C LEU A 195 -11.99 0.38 10.27
N LYS A 196 -11.34 -0.77 10.53
CA LYS A 196 -10.74 -1.11 11.82
C LYS A 196 -9.23 -0.93 11.75
N ILE A 197 -8.68 -0.20 12.71
CA ILE A 197 -7.24 0.04 12.85
C ILE A 197 -6.75 -0.60 14.14
N GLY A 198 -5.80 -1.53 14.02
CA GLY A 198 -5.04 -2.08 15.15
C GLY A 198 -3.86 -1.18 15.53
N TYR A 199 -3.58 -1.07 16.82
CA TYR A 199 -2.38 -0.45 17.36
C TYR A 199 -1.49 -1.55 17.93
N VAL A 200 -0.41 -1.86 17.22
CA VAL A 200 0.53 -2.92 17.57
C VAL A 200 1.89 -2.31 17.92
N SER A 201 2.52 -2.75 18.99
CA SER A 201 3.83 -2.26 19.41
C SER A 201 4.79 -3.42 19.66
N ARG A 202 6.07 -3.25 19.34
CA ARG A 202 7.12 -4.22 19.75
C ARG A 202 7.07 -4.41 21.27
N VAL A 203 7.23 -5.64 21.75
CA VAL A 203 7.27 -5.95 23.20
C VAL A 203 8.52 -5.34 23.84
N ASN A 204 9.65 -5.49 23.16
CA ASN A 204 10.90 -4.82 23.49
C ASN A 204 11.32 -4.02 22.24
N PRO A 205 11.61 -2.71 22.34
CA PRO A 205 12.00 -1.89 21.19
C PRO A 205 13.19 -2.44 20.39
N LYS A 206 14.07 -3.23 21.03
CA LYS A 206 15.24 -3.87 20.42
C LYS A 206 14.95 -5.22 19.74
N ASP A 207 13.73 -5.72 19.84
CA ASP A 207 13.32 -7.02 19.31
C ASP A 207 12.16 -6.86 18.33
N LYS A 208 12.49 -6.96 17.04
CA LYS A 208 11.53 -6.81 15.93
C LYS A 208 10.64 -8.02 15.70
N TRP A 209 10.82 -9.12 16.44
CA TRP A 209 10.09 -10.38 16.20
C TRP A 209 8.91 -10.60 17.14
N ARG A 210 8.81 -9.81 18.21
CA ARG A 210 7.76 -9.94 19.22
C ARG A 210 6.96 -8.66 19.33
N HIS A 211 5.67 -8.75 19.03
CA HIS A 211 4.73 -7.65 19.10
C HIS A 211 3.58 -7.94 20.05
N SER A 212 2.91 -6.88 20.49
CA SER A 212 1.70 -6.95 21.31
C SER A 212 0.66 -5.97 20.78
N ILE A 213 -0.59 -6.44 20.70
CA ILE A 213 -1.75 -5.61 20.35
C ILE A 213 -2.12 -4.79 21.59
N LEU A 214 -2.09 -3.47 21.46
CA LEU A 214 -2.41 -2.56 22.56
C LEU A 214 -3.88 -2.13 22.54
N SER A 215 -4.41 -1.82 21.35
CA SER A 215 -5.78 -1.35 21.20
C SER A 215 -6.27 -1.53 19.78
N THR A 216 -7.58 -1.42 19.58
CA THR A 216 -8.20 -1.33 18.26
C THR A 216 -9.12 -0.11 18.22
N GLN A 217 -9.32 0.43 17.02
CA GLN A 217 -10.24 1.53 16.78
C GLN A 217 -11.10 1.20 15.57
N SER A 218 -12.39 1.54 15.64
CA SER A 218 -13.32 1.38 14.53
C SER A 218 -13.83 2.76 14.12
N MET A 219 -13.95 3.00 12.82
CA MET A 219 -14.47 4.24 12.27
C MET A 219 -15.03 4.02 10.87
N ARG A 220 -15.87 4.93 10.38
CA ARG A 220 -16.30 4.91 8.97
C ARG A 220 -15.18 5.42 8.07
N PRO A 221 -14.89 4.78 6.93
CA PRO A 221 -13.83 5.24 6.03
C PRO A 221 -13.97 6.69 5.56
N SER A 222 -15.20 7.15 5.32
CA SER A 222 -15.50 8.51 4.90
C SER A 222 -15.21 9.57 5.97
N ASP A 223 -15.46 9.24 7.25
CA ASP A 223 -15.11 10.11 8.36
C ASP A 223 -13.59 10.17 8.57
N PHE A 224 -12.91 9.03 8.40
CA PHE A 224 -11.45 8.98 8.49
C PHE A 224 -10.77 9.78 7.37
N ALA A 225 -11.23 9.65 6.13
CA ALA A 225 -10.75 10.46 5.01
C ALA A 225 -10.91 11.96 5.29
N ARG A 226 -12.05 12.37 5.88
CA ARG A 226 -12.29 13.77 6.28
C ARG A 226 -11.30 14.24 7.35
N GLN A 227 -11.05 13.42 8.38
CA GLN A 227 -10.07 13.74 9.42
C GLN A 227 -8.66 13.91 8.85
N LEU A 228 -8.28 13.07 7.87
CA LEU A 228 -6.99 13.15 7.16
C LEU A 228 -6.90 14.32 6.16
N ASN A 229 -7.99 15.08 5.96
CA ASN A 229 -8.12 16.08 4.91
C ASN A 229 -7.89 15.49 3.50
N VAL A 230 -8.46 14.30 3.24
CA VAL A 230 -8.41 13.61 1.95
C VAL A 230 -9.71 13.85 1.20
N SER A 231 -9.62 14.50 0.04
CA SER A 231 -10.74 14.77 -0.85
C SER A 231 -10.81 13.72 -1.97
N LEU A 232 -11.88 12.94 -2.01
CA LEU A 232 -12.14 11.98 -3.08
C LEU A 232 -12.29 12.64 -4.46
N PRO A 233 -13.04 13.76 -4.61
CA PRO A 233 -13.10 14.48 -5.89
C PRO A 233 -11.72 14.87 -6.42
N ASN A 234 -10.82 15.36 -5.56
CA ASN A 234 -9.44 15.64 -5.95
C ASN A 234 -8.70 14.36 -6.37
N GLY A 235 -8.89 13.26 -5.63
CA GLY A 235 -8.32 11.97 -5.97
C GLY A 235 -8.77 11.47 -7.35
N TRP A 236 -10.05 11.63 -7.69
CA TRP A 236 -10.60 11.29 -9.00
C TRP A 236 -10.06 12.19 -10.12
N GLY A 237 -9.93 13.51 -9.86
CA GLY A 237 -9.30 14.43 -10.80
C GLY A 237 -7.85 14.04 -11.15
N ILE A 238 -7.08 13.57 -10.15
CA ILE A 238 -5.72 13.05 -10.37
C ILE A 238 -5.75 11.81 -11.27
N VAL A 239 -6.63 10.85 -10.97
CA VAL A 239 -6.76 9.62 -11.78
C VAL A 239 -7.14 9.96 -13.21
N ARG A 240 -8.16 10.81 -13.39
CA ARG A 240 -8.61 11.26 -14.71
C ARG A 240 -7.48 11.94 -15.50
N THR A 241 -6.72 12.82 -14.85
CA THR A 241 -5.57 13.49 -15.48
C THR A 241 -4.53 12.50 -15.99
N VAL A 242 -4.20 11.48 -15.18
CA VAL A 242 -3.25 10.43 -15.59
C VAL A 242 -3.81 9.59 -16.73
N THR A 243 -5.09 9.21 -16.67
CA THR A 243 -5.76 8.45 -17.73
C THR A 243 -5.76 9.22 -19.06
N ASP A 244 -6.10 10.51 -19.05
CA ASP A 244 -6.09 11.36 -20.24
C ASP A 244 -4.69 11.50 -20.84
N LEU A 245 -3.66 11.58 -20.00
CA LEU A 245 -2.27 11.61 -20.46
C LEU A 245 -1.91 10.32 -21.18
N CYS A 246 -2.28 9.17 -20.63
CA CYS A 246 -2.01 7.86 -21.24
C CYS A 246 -2.78 7.68 -22.55
N LEU A 247 -4.07 8.05 -22.58
CA LEU A 247 -4.92 8.00 -23.78
C LEU A 247 -4.53 9.00 -24.89
N LYS A 248 -3.60 9.91 -24.62
CA LYS A 248 -2.99 10.78 -25.65
C LYS A 248 -1.68 10.25 -26.22
N GLN A 249 -1.00 9.33 -25.53
CA GLN A 249 0.25 8.73 -26.02
C GLN A 249 -0.02 7.61 -27.01
N PRO A 250 0.87 7.29 -27.98
CA PRO A 250 0.67 6.11 -28.84
C PRO A 250 0.52 4.81 -28.03
N GLU A 251 0.03 3.74 -28.67
CA GLU A 251 0.06 2.40 -28.06
C GLU A 251 1.49 2.01 -27.66
N GLY A 252 1.62 1.30 -26.55
CA GLY A 252 2.93 0.91 -26.02
C GLY A 252 2.99 0.82 -24.50
N LYS A 253 4.21 0.67 -23.98
CA LYS A 253 4.52 0.53 -22.57
C LYS A 253 5.09 1.82 -22.00
N TYR A 254 4.62 2.18 -20.81
CA TYR A 254 4.98 3.40 -20.11
C TYR A 254 5.24 3.11 -18.63
N VAL A 255 5.95 4.03 -17.98
CA VAL A 255 6.18 4.01 -16.54
C VAL A 255 5.85 5.37 -15.97
N LEU A 256 4.91 5.42 -15.02
CA LEU A 256 4.62 6.59 -14.22
C LEU A 256 5.41 6.51 -12.92
N ILE A 257 6.39 7.39 -12.74
CA ILE A 257 7.31 7.36 -11.59
C ILE A 257 7.21 8.65 -10.75
N LYS A 258 7.21 8.49 -9.43
CA LYS A 258 7.42 9.57 -8.46
C LYS A 258 8.93 9.78 -8.25
N ASP A 259 9.39 11.00 -8.51
CA ASP A 259 10.78 11.39 -8.31
C ASP A 259 11.16 11.28 -6.82
N PRO A 260 12.33 10.72 -6.45
CA PRO A 260 12.74 10.56 -5.05
C PRO A 260 13.05 11.88 -4.36
N ASN A 261 13.50 12.90 -5.10
CA ASN A 261 14.01 14.16 -4.55
C ASN A 261 13.04 15.33 -4.78
N LYS A 262 12.25 15.28 -5.86
CA LYS A 262 11.34 16.35 -6.26
C LYS A 262 9.88 15.93 -6.05
N PRO A 263 8.98 16.85 -5.68
CA PRO A 263 7.55 16.56 -5.56
C PRO A 263 6.87 16.53 -6.94
N VAL A 264 7.37 15.70 -7.85
CA VAL A 264 6.87 15.57 -9.23
C VAL A 264 6.73 14.11 -9.61
N ILE A 265 5.73 13.82 -10.43
CA ILE A 265 5.56 12.53 -11.12
C ILE A 265 5.88 12.73 -12.60
N ARG A 266 6.51 11.73 -13.23
CA ARG A 266 6.86 11.76 -14.65
C ARG A 266 6.38 10.49 -15.34
N LEU A 267 5.91 10.64 -16.56
CA LEU A 267 5.53 9.53 -17.43
C LEU A 267 6.64 9.33 -18.46
N TYR A 268 7.22 8.13 -18.49
CA TYR A 268 8.25 7.74 -19.46
C TYR A 268 7.69 6.68 -20.40
N ALA A 269 8.01 6.76 -21.69
CA ALA A 269 7.84 5.65 -22.61
C ALA A 269 9.03 4.70 -22.47
N VAL A 270 8.78 3.39 -22.47
CA VAL A 270 9.81 2.35 -22.36
C VAL A 270 9.63 1.30 -23.45
N PRO A 271 10.68 0.56 -23.84
CA PRO A 271 10.55 -0.58 -24.72
C PRO A 271 9.56 -1.62 -24.18
N MET A 272 8.91 -2.37 -25.07
CA MET A 272 7.98 -3.44 -24.66
C MET A 272 8.68 -4.54 -23.84
N SER A 273 9.99 -4.76 -24.08
CA SER A 273 10.86 -5.70 -23.36
C SER A 273 11.25 -5.23 -21.95
N ALA A 274 11.08 -3.95 -21.61
CA ALA A 274 11.45 -3.47 -20.29
C ALA A 274 10.64 -4.21 -19.22
N PHE A 275 11.26 -4.69 -18.15
CA PHE A 275 10.61 -5.46 -17.06
C PHE A 275 10.01 -6.82 -17.46
N THR A 276 10.26 -7.32 -18.67
CA THR A 276 10.13 -8.75 -18.94
C THR A 276 11.47 -9.36 -18.57
N GLY A 277 11.55 -10.23 -17.57
CA GLY A 277 12.80 -10.73 -16.95
C GLY A 277 13.81 -11.46 -17.87
N GLU A 278 13.73 -11.28 -19.19
CA GLU A 278 14.76 -11.61 -20.16
C GLU A 278 16.00 -10.69 -20.04
N GLU A 279 15.85 -9.47 -19.53
CA GLU A 279 16.99 -8.54 -19.27
C GLU A 279 17.91 -9.02 -18.13
N ASP A 280 17.44 -9.88 -17.21
CA ASP A 280 18.25 -10.43 -16.11
C ASP A 280 19.20 -11.56 -16.55
N ILE A 281 19.11 -12.06 -17.79
CA ILE A 281 19.94 -13.16 -18.29
C ILE A 281 21.24 -12.65 -18.96
N GLU A 282 21.28 -11.39 -19.42
CA GLU A 282 22.44 -10.87 -20.16
C GLU A 282 23.57 -10.32 -19.25
N GLU A 283 23.31 -9.97 -17.99
CA GLU A 283 24.34 -9.42 -17.08
C GLU A 283 25.19 -10.47 -16.34
N GLU A 284 24.76 -11.74 -16.21
CA GLU A 284 25.56 -12.78 -15.53
C GLU A 284 26.68 -13.39 -16.41
N GLY A 285 26.74 -13.07 -17.71
CA GLY A 285 27.69 -13.67 -18.66
C GLY A 285 29.02 -12.93 -18.87
N LEU A 286 29.26 -11.80 -18.21
CA LEU A 286 30.39 -10.89 -18.52
C LEU A 286 31.50 -10.81 -17.46
N LEU A 287 31.46 -11.64 -16.40
CA LEU A 287 32.44 -11.58 -15.29
C LEU A 287 33.46 -12.72 -15.24
N GLU A 288 33.40 -13.72 -16.13
CA GLU A 288 34.42 -14.78 -16.21
C GLU A 288 35.27 -14.65 -17.48
N GLY A 289 36.30 -13.80 -17.46
CA GLY A 289 37.24 -13.82 -18.57
C GLY A 289 38.31 -12.75 -18.71
N GLU A 290 38.86 -12.15 -17.65
CA GLU A 290 40.12 -11.39 -17.79
C GLU A 290 41.11 -11.63 -16.63
N GLU A 291 42.21 -12.29 -17.00
CA GLU A 291 43.60 -12.13 -16.53
C GLU A 291 44.00 -12.43 -15.07
N LEU A 292 44.57 -13.64 -14.89
CA LEU A 292 45.71 -13.86 -14.00
C LEU A 292 46.81 -14.59 -14.79
N ASP A 293 47.58 -13.83 -15.57
CA ASP A 293 48.89 -14.25 -16.06
C ASP A 293 49.90 -13.15 -15.72
N SER A 294 50.57 -13.30 -14.57
CA SER A 294 51.94 -12.85 -14.33
C SER A 294 52.31 -12.95 -12.84
N ALA A 295 53.18 -13.90 -12.50
CA ALA A 295 54.28 -13.64 -11.58
C ALA A 295 55.30 -14.79 -11.71
N ALA A 296 56.47 -14.41 -12.22
CA ALA A 296 57.73 -15.12 -12.03
C ALA A 296 58.21 -14.99 -10.58
#